data_AF-A0A948UDV2-F1
#
_entry.id   AF-A0A948UDV2-F1
#
_cell.length_a   1.000
_cell.length_b   1.000
_cell.length_c   1.000
_cell.angle_alpha   90.00
_cell.angle_beta   90.00
_cell.angle_gamma   90.00
#
_symmetry.space_group_name_H-M   'P 1'
#
loop_
_entity.id
_entity.type
_entity.pdbx_description
1 polymer ?
#
loop_
_entity_poly.entity_id
_entity_poly.type
_entity_poly.pdbx_seq_one_letter_code
_entity_poly.pdbx_strand_id
1 'polypeptide(L)'
;MDITNKLSSFLSEDVAYFLGLIVGRGTIIKSTELNKLVIDFPFKNLEATSPIDVNKKFDTQIYLSNSLDKIVERIKRLGLDVSKFNDEDNRGVSLRVVWQKTDLTWQLLSYLLNGNFSDYHSFRIPKAIFQADKEKQKEFLRGYFDVTGYVRASNSQFGRENQQRIYLEVDHRNWFLTLDLYKLFGKVGIFVESIDFGHPNFRDPNFKKAAGFWAKEHQVKIFANQFLPIGSYLKHKQEVLIDLAKMNKAGLGDNAGEKQFRIREKAQNPEENSKKLPDFLKGKHFNHYSELLTILEKNDNIKAYE
;
A
#
# COMPACT_ATOMS: atom_id res chain seq x y z
N MET A 1 -25.09 -0.86 25.53
CA MET A 1 -23.72 -0.47 25.15
C MET A 1 -22.90 -1.74 25.18
N ASP A 2 -22.54 -2.25 24.01
CA ASP A 2 -21.68 -3.43 23.91
C ASP A 2 -20.24 -2.97 24.15
N ILE A 3 -19.80 -3.00 25.41
CA ILE A 3 -18.41 -2.73 25.80
C ILE A 3 -17.64 -4.04 25.60
N THR A 4 -17.61 -4.53 24.35
CA THR A 4 -16.57 -5.47 23.97
C THR A 4 -15.27 -4.65 23.91
N ASN A 5 -14.29 -4.97 24.75
CA ASN A 5 -12.93 -4.42 24.70
C ASN A 5 -12.30 -4.80 23.35
N LYS A 6 -12.69 -4.09 22.28
CA LYS A 6 -12.15 -4.28 20.95
C LYS A 6 -10.76 -3.68 20.96
N LEU A 7 -9.76 -4.44 20.53
CA LEU A 7 -8.39 -3.94 20.39
C LEU A 7 -8.30 -2.62 19.61
N SER A 8 -9.27 -2.35 18.73
CA SER A 8 -9.41 -1.08 18.02
C SER A 8 -9.59 0.14 18.93
N SER A 9 -10.11 0.00 20.15
CA SER A 9 -10.23 1.10 21.12
C SER A 9 -8.88 1.59 21.65
N PHE A 10 -7.83 0.78 21.53
CA PHE A 10 -6.47 1.12 21.94
C PHE A 10 -5.62 1.67 20.79
N LEU A 11 -6.13 1.67 19.55
CA LEU A 11 -5.43 2.25 18.42
C LEU A 11 -5.53 3.77 18.46
N SER A 12 -4.40 4.45 18.54
CA SER A 12 -4.32 5.87 18.19
C SER A 12 -4.11 6.03 16.68
N GLU A 13 -4.32 7.25 16.19
CA GLU A 13 -3.97 7.63 14.80
C GLU A 13 -2.49 7.37 14.50
N ASP A 14 -1.60 7.64 15.47
CA ASP A 14 -0.16 7.43 15.36
C ASP A 14 0.19 5.94 15.24
N VAL A 15 -0.47 5.08 16.02
CA VAL A 15 -0.30 3.62 15.89
C VAL A 15 -0.83 3.13 14.55
N ALA A 16 -2.00 3.62 14.10
CA ALA A 16 -2.58 3.21 12.83
C ALA A 16 -1.67 3.56 11.65
N TYR A 17 -1.13 4.78 11.62
CA TYR A 17 -0.16 5.21 10.62
C TYR A 17 1.13 4.39 10.68
N PHE A 18 1.66 4.12 11.87
CA PHE A 18 2.85 3.30 12.04
C PHE A 18 2.66 1.87 11.54
N LEU A 19 1.49 1.26 11.81
CA LEU A 19 1.14 -0.04 11.23
C LEU A 19 1.07 0.00 9.70
N GLY A 20 0.57 1.09 9.12
CA GLY A 20 0.57 1.30 7.67
C GLY A 20 1.98 1.27 7.08
N LEU A 21 2.92 1.97 7.72
CA LEU A 21 4.33 1.95 7.32
C LEU A 21 4.93 0.53 7.38
N ILE A 22 4.65 -0.21 8.45
CA ILE A 22 5.17 -1.57 8.67
C ILE A 22 4.59 -2.56 7.65
N VAL A 23 3.27 -2.55 7.45
CA VAL A 23 2.63 -3.45 6.48
C VAL A 23 3.12 -3.14 5.07
N GLY A 24 3.44 -1.88 4.76
CA GLY A 24 3.95 -1.47 3.45
C GLY A 24 5.38 -1.89 3.14
N ARG A 25 6.33 -1.62 4.06
CA ARG A 25 7.78 -1.84 3.83
C ARG A 25 8.55 -2.24 5.10
N GLY A 26 7.87 -2.80 6.09
CA GLY A 26 8.48 -3.25 7.34
C GLY A 26 9.16 -4.61 7.22
N THR A 27 10.27 -4.77 7.94
CA THR A 27 10.98 -6.03 8.17
C THR A 27 11.36 -6.14 9.65
N ILE A 28 10.96 -7.22 10.29
CA ILE A 28 11.25 -7.57 11.67
C ILE A 28 12.44 -8.52 11.69
N ILE A 29 13.50 -8.11 12.38
CA ILE A 29 14.71 -8.90 12.62
C ILE A 29 14.71 -9.25 14.11
N LYS A 30 14.53 -10.55 14.41
CA LYS A 30 14.59 -11.08 15.78
C LYS A 30 15.99 -11.64 16.02
N SER A 31 16.59 -11.30 17.16
CA SER A 31 17.84 -11.89 17.63
C SER A 31 17.75 -12.21 19.13
N THR A 32 18.74 -12.92 19.66
CA THR A 32 18.83 -13.26 21.09
C THR A 32 19.00 -12.04 21.98
N GLU A 33 19.56 -10.95 21.45
CA GLU A 33 19.94 -9.76 22.24
C GLU A 33 19.00 -8.57 22.01
N LEU A 34 18.52 -8.40 20.76
CA LEU A 34 17.65 -7.27 20.41
C LEU A 34 16.66 -7.64 19.32
N ASN A 35 15.47 -7.04 19.41
CA ASN A 35 14.50 -7.05 18.33
C ASN A 35 14.56 -5.73 17.58
N LYS A 36 14.50 -5.81 16.25
CA LYS A 36 14.61 -4.65 15.37
C LYS A 36 13.50 -4.67 14.34
N LEU A 37 12.91 -3.52 14.11
CA LEU A 37 12.03 -3.26 12.98
C LEU A 37 12.71 -2.27 12.06
N VAL A 38 12.77 -2.60 10.77
CA VAL A 38 13.29 -1.73 9.71
C VAL A 38 12.14 -1.39 8.77
N ILE A 39 11.94 -0.12 8.47
CA ILE A 39 10.92 0.36 7.53
C ILE A 39 11.63 1.14 6.43
N ASP A 40 11.56 0.64 5.20
CA ASP A 40 12.26 1.25 4.06
C ASP A 40 11.40 2.28 3.32
N PHE A 41 12.02 3.43 3.04
CA PHE A 41 11.49 4.49 2.18
C PHE A 41 12.36 4.56 0.91
N PRO A 42 11.99 3.83 -0.15
CA PRO A 42 12.81 3.75 -1.35
C PRO A 42 12.82 5.09 -2.11
N PHE A 43 13.99 5.48 -2.60
CA PHE A 43 14.15 6.63 -3.49
C PHE A 43 13.73 6.32 -4.93
N LYS A 44 13.29 5.12 -5.33
CA LYS A 44 12.87 4.83 -6.73
C LYS A 44 11.68 5.67 -7.26
N ASN A 45 11.26 6.68 -6.50
CA ASN A 45 10.20 7.65 -6.73
C ASN A 45 10.73 9.08 -7.00
N LEU A 46 12.04 9.26 -7.31
CA LEU A 46 12.77 10.54 -7.21
C LEU A 46 12.32 11.66 -8.18
N GLU A 47 11.82 11.38 -9.39
CA GLU A 47 11.36 12.44 -10.30
C GLU A 47 9.88 12.74 -10.09
N ALA A 48 9.57 13.29 -8.92
CA ALA A 48 8.32 14.02 -8.73
C ALA A 48 8.46 15.34 -9.51
N THR A 49 7.90 15.42 -10.71
CA THR A 49 7.68 16.71 -11.38
C THR A 49 6.23 17.09 -11.16
N SER A 50 5.99 18.33 -10.71
CA SER A 50 4.62 18.82 -10.70
C SER A 50 4.11 18.83 -12.16
N PRO A 51 2.95 18.20 -12.45
CA PRO A 51 2.37 18.27 -13.78
C PRO A 51 1.86 19.66 -14.15
N ILE A 52 1.74 20.56 -13.16
CA ILE A 52 1.26 21.93 -13.34
C ILE A 52 2.44 22.92 -13.37
N ASP A 53 3.51 22.65 -12.62
CA ASP A 53 4.72 23.47 -12.60
C ASP A 53 5.96 22.64 -12.97
N VAL A 54 6.33 22.68 -14.26
CA VAL A 54 7.47 21.96 -14.82
C VAL A 54 8.83 22.42 -14.26
N ASN A 55 8.90 23.60 -13.65
CA ASN A 55 10.12 24.12 -13.03
C ASN A 55 10.26 23.65 -11.57
N LYS A 56 9.19 23.15 -10.97
CA LYS A 56 9.19 22.60 -9.62
C LYS A 56 9.72 21.17 -9.62
N LYS A 57 11.04 21.07 -9.48
CA LYS A 57 11.74 19.81 -9.23
C LYS A 57 11.95 19.63 -7.73
N PHE A 58 11.57 18.47 -7.20
CA PHE A 58 11.88 18.13 -5.81
C PHE A 58 13.24 17.43 -5.74
N ASP A 59 14.20 18.01 -5.04
CA ASP A 59 15.41 17.29 -4.60
C ASP A 59 15.00 16.26 -3.53
N THR A 60 14.59 15.10 -4.00
CA THR A 60 13.85 14.12 -3.21
C THR A 60 14.68 13.57 -2.06
N GLN A 61 16.02 13.64 -2.08
CA GLN A 61 16.85 13.25 -0.95
C GLN A 61 16.68 14.22 0.23
N ILE A 62 16.79 15.53 -0.03
CA ILE A 62 16.62 16.58 0.99
C ILE A 62 15.16 16.60 1.46
N TYR A 63 14.19 16.56 0.54
CA TYR A 63 12.78 16.59 0.89
C TYR A 63 12.32 15.34 1.66
N LEU A 64 12.82 14.15 1.31
CA LEU A 64 12.51 12.93 2.05
C LEU A 64 13.12 12.99 3.45
N SER A 65 14.41 13.34 3.56
CA SER A 65 15.09 13.42 4.86
C SER A 65 14.37 14.37 5.82
N ASN A 66 13.96 15.56 5.35
CA ASN A 66 13.24 16.55 6.17
C ASN A 66 11.80 16.12 6.48
N SER A 67 11.12 15.43 5.56
CA SER A 67 9.76 14.92 5.82
C SER A 67 9.76 13.79 6.85
N LEU A 68 10.83 12.99 6.87
CA LEU A 68 10.99 11.87 7.79
C LEU A 68 11.21 12.31 9.24
N ASP A 69 11.76 13.49 9.49
CA ASP A 69 11.96 13.97 10.87
C ASP A 69 10.62 14.10 11.62
N LYS A 70 9.58 14.60 10.96
CA LYS A 70 8.22 14.66 11.52
C LYS A 70 7.63 13.27 11.78
N ILE A 71 7.92 12.31 10.91
CA ILE A 71 7.48 10.92 11.06
C ILE A 71 8.20 10.26 12.24
N VAL A 72 9.51 10.49 12.37
CA VAL A 72 10.32 10.03 13.50
C VAL A 72 9.77 10.61 14.81
N GLU A 73 9.48 11.90 14.88
CA GLU A 73 8.86 12.52 16.07
C GLU A 73 7.50 11.92 16.41
N ARG A 74 6.68 11.59 15.41
CA ARG A 74 5.39 10.91 15.61
C ARG A 74 5.58 9.52 16.22
N ILE A 75 6.55 8.75 15.72
CA ILE A 75 6.86 7.42 16.25
C ILE A 75 7.48 7.49 17.65
N LYS A 76 8.33 8.49 17.93
CA LYS A 76 8.91 8.72 19.27
C LYS A 76 7.84 9.00 20.32
N ARG A 77 6.74 9.68 19.96
CA ARG A 77 5.60 9.91 20.87
C ARG A 77 4.89 8.63 21.30
N LEU A 78 5.08 7.52 20.58
CA LEU A 78 4.61 6.20 20.98
C LEU A 78 5.53 5.53 22.04
N GLY A 79 6.59 6.21 22.48
CA GLY A 79 7.59 5.69 23.41
C GLY A 79 8.60 4.75 22.75
N LEU A 80 8.72 4.78 21.42
CA LEU A 80 9.59 3.90 20.65
C LEU A 80 10.95 4.56 20.38
N ASP A 81 12.03 3.79 20.56
CA ASP A 81 13.37 4.20 20.16
C ASP A 81 13.55 4.04 18.65
N VAL A 82 13.28 5.13 17.93
CA VAL A 82 13.37 5.19 16.47
C VAL A 82 14.49 6.11 16.00
N SER A 83 15.26 5.61 15.04
CA SER A 83 16.36 6.31 14.40
C SER A 83 16.30 6.23 12.88
N LYS A 84 16.78 7.28 12.20
CA LYS A 84 16.83 7.39 10.73
C LYS A 84 18.20 6.93 10.23
N PHE A 85 18.23 6.11 9.18
CA PHE A 85 19.45 5.60 8.58
C PHE A 85 19.40 5.78 7.07
N ASN A 86 20.38 6.48 6.50
CA ASN A 86 20.54 6.56 5.06
C ASN A 86 21.14 5.24 4.55
N ASP A 87 20.62 4.74 3.43
CA ASP A 87 21.24 3.61 2.73
C ASP A 87 22.60 4.06 2.17
N GLU A 88 23.63 3.23 2.33
CA GLU A 88 24.99 3.49 1.87
C GLU A 88 25.05 3.64 0.35
N ASP A 89 24.18 2.92 -0.36
CA ASP A 89 24.06 2.97 -1.82
C ASP A 89 23.16 4.12 -2.31
N ASN A 90 22.73 5.02 -1.42
CA ASN A 90 21.82 6.13 -1.70
C ASN A 90 20.56 5.67 -2.47
N ARG A 91 19.99 4.51 -2.11
CA ARG A 91 18.75 3.96 -2.72
C ARG A 91 17.49 4.20 -1.90
N GLY A 92 17.64 4.63 -0.65
CA GLY A 92 16.54 5.02 0.21
C GLY A 92 16.99 5.55 1.57
N VAL A 93 16.00 5.84 2.40
CA VAL A 93 16.16 6.06 3.84
C VAL A 93 15.37 4.98 4.56
N SER A 94 15.89 4.48 5.68
CA SER A 94 15.18 3.54 6.54
C SER A 94 14.94 4.13 7.92
N LEU A 95 13.80 3.80 8.50
CA LEU A 95 13.55 4.00 9.93
C LEU A 95 13.84 2.68 10.63
N ARG A 96 14.57 2.75 11.75
CA ARG A 96 14.90 1.58 12.56
C ARG A 96 14.38 1.80 13.96
N VAL A 97 13.54 0.87 14.42
CA VAL A 97 13.04 0.82 15.79
C VAL A 97 13.71 -0.35 16.51
N VAL A 98 14.25 -0.09 17.69
CA VAL A 98 15.01 -1.10 18.46
C VAL A 98 14.34 -1.36 19.80
N TRP A 99 14.19 -2.63 20.14
CA TRP A 99 13.77 -3.09 21.45
C TRP A 99 14.89 -3.89 22.08
N GLN A 100 15.43 -3.40 23.20
CA GLN A 100 16.44 -4.10 24.01
C GLN A 100 15.83 -5.26 24.82
N LYS A 101 14.51 -5.22 25.06
CA LYS A 101 13.75 -6.27 25.75
C LYS A 101 12.37 -6.40 25.14
N THR A 102 11.74 -7.57 25.30
CA THR A 102 10.34 -7.79 24.90
C THR A 102 9.42 -7.08 25.89
N ASP A 103 9.12 -5.81 25.63
CA ASP A 103 8.16 -5.03 26.41
C ASP A 103 6.73 -5.15 25.85
N LEU A 104 5.78 -4.44 26.48
CA LEU A 104 4.38 -4.45 26.07
C LEU A 104 4.18 -3.91 24.65
N THR A 105 4.98 -2.94 24.20
CA THR A 105 4.87 -2.37 22.85
C THR A 105 5.27 -3.40 21.80
N TRP A 106 6.33 -4.17 22.06
CA TRP A 106 6.74 -5.29 21.21
C TRP A 106 5.69 -6.40 21.15
N GLN A 107 5.12 -6.77 22.30
CA GLN A 107 4.08 -7.81 22.37
C GLN A 107 2.82 -7.39 21.61
N LEU A 108 2.37 -6.15 21.81
CA LEU A 108 1.22 -5.59 21.12
C LEU A 108 1.45 -5.54 19.59
N LEU A 109 2.62 -5.07 19.17
CA LEU A 109 2.97 -5.00 17.76
C LEU A 109 3.03 -6.40 17.13
N SER A 110 3.68 -7.35 17.80
CA SER A 110 3.75 -8.74 17.36
C SER A 110 2.37 -9.39 17.27
N TYR A 111 1.46 -9.07 18.20
CA TYR A 111 0.09 -9.54 18.15
C TYR A 111 -0.68 -8.94 16.96
N LEU A 112 -0.59 -7.62 16.77
CA LEU A 112 -1.26 -6.90 15.68
C LEU A 112 -0.82 -7.36 14.29
N LEU A 113 0.45 -7.69 14.12
CA LEU A 113 1.04 -8.10 12.84
C LEU A 113 0.99 -9.60 12.57
N ASN A 114 0.29 -10.37 13.44
CA ASN A 114 0.30 -11.83 13.42
C ASN A 114 1.73 -12.38 13.50
N GLY A 115 2.27 -12.46 14.72
CA GLY A 115 3.70 -12.60 15.08
C GLY A 115 4.52 -13.74 14.47
N ASN A 116 3.90 -14.55 13.60
CA ASN A 116 4.53 -15.49 12.68
C ASN A 116 5.15 -14.82 11.46
N PHE A 117 4.69 -13.63 11.05
CA PHE A 117 5.24 -12.90 9.92
C PHE A 117 6.42 -12.01 10.32
N SER A 118 7.42 -11.94 9.45
CA SER A 118 8.62 -11.14 9.64
C SER A 118 8.74 -9.95 8.70
N ASP A 119 7.95 -9.87 7.63
CA ASP A 119 8.14 -8.83 6.62
C ASP A 119 6.89 -8.53 5.79
N TYR A 120 6.97 -7.42 5.05
CA TYR A 120 5.92 -6.90 4.17
C TYR A 120 5.50 -7.88 3.05
N HIS A 121 6.28 -8.93 2.78
CA HIS A 121 5.88 -9.96 1.83
C HIS A 121 4.74 -10.84 2.35
N SER A 122 4.49 -10.80 3.66
CA SER A 122 3.47 -11.63 4.32
C SER A 122 2.52 -10.86 5.22
N PHE A 123 2.85 -9.63 5.63
CA PHE A 123 1.97 -8.84 6.49
C PHE A 123 0.59 -8.60 5.88
N ARG A 124 -0.43 -8.64 6.73
CA ARG A 124 -1.83 -8.33 6.40
C ARG A 124 -2.25 -7.06 7.14
N ILE A 125 -3.32 -6.42 6.68
CA ILE A 125 -3.89 -5.30 7.44
C ILE A 125 -4.46 -5.85 8.76
N PRO A 126 -4.03 -5.34 9.94
CA PRO A 126 -4.52 -5.86 11.22
C PRO A 126 -6.03 -5.71 11.35
N LYS A 127 -6.70 -6.74 11.87
CA LYS A 127 -8.15 -6.73 12.15
C LYS A 127 -8.60 -5.49 12.93
N ALA A 128 -7.78 -5.04 13.87
CA ALA A 128 -8.06 -3.84 14.65
C ALA A 128 -8.21 -2.58 13.79
N ILE A 129 -7.52 -2.48 12.65
CA ILE A 129 -7.69 -1.36 11.69
C ILE A 129 -9.07 -1.44 11.03
N PHE A 130 -9.51 -2.62 10.58
CA PHE A 130 -10.85 -2.80 10.01
C PHE A 130 -11.99 -2.51 10.99
N GLN A 131 -11.71 -2.62 12.29
CA GLN A 131 -12.64 -2.35 13.39
C GLN A 131 -12.51 -0.94 13.98
N ALA A 132 -11.50 -0.17 13.59
CA ALA A 132 -11.31 1.21 14.01
C ALA A 132 -12.27 2.15 13.26
N ASP A 133 -12.39 3.38 13.73
CA ASP A 133 -13.10 4.43 13.01
C ASP A 133 -12.39 4.83 11.70
N LYS A 134 -13.12 5.57 10.85
CA LYS A 134 -12.64 5.95 9.52
C LYS A 134 -11.37 6.78 9.55
N GLU A 135 -11.14 7.59 10.57
CA GLU A 135 -9.93 8.42 10.64
C GLU A 135 -8.70 7.55 10.87
N LYS A 136 -8.75 6.59 11.80
CA LYS A 136 -7.66 5.61 12.00
C LYS A 136 -7.43 4.73 10.76
N GLN A 137 -8.50 4.36 10.05
CA GLN A 137 -8.37 3.64 8.78
C GLN A 137 -7.65 4.47 7.71
N LYS A 138 -7.97 5.77 7.59
CA LYS A 138 -7.26 6.70 6.69
C LYS A 138 -5.80 6.89 7.11
N GLU A 139 -5.50 7.00 8.41
CA GLU A 139 -4.13 7.09 8.91
C GLU A 139 -3.28 5.87 8.52
N PHE A 140 -3.84 4.67 8.67
CA PHE A 140 -3.18 3.44 8.19
C PHE A 140 -2.88 3.51 6.69
N LEU A 141 -3.89 3.89 5.88
CA LEU A 141 -3.72 4.01 4.43
C LEU A 141 -2.68 5.07 4.06
N ARG A 142 -2.59 6.18 4.81
CA ARG A 142 -1.56 7.21 4.64
C ARG A 142 -0.16 6.66 4.91
N GLY A 143 0.02 5.95 6.02
CA GLY A 143 1.29 5.29 6.33
C GLY A 143 1.70 4.31 5.23
N TYR A 144 0.76 3.46 4.79
CA TYR A 144 1.01 2.53 3.69
C TYR A 144 1.41 3.25 2.40
N PHE A 145 0.73 4.34 2.05
CA PHE A 145 1.01 5.16 0.87
C PHE A 145 2.37 5.88 0.93
N ASP A 146 2.80 6.32 2.11
CA ASP A 146 4.08 7.02 2.24
C ASP A 146 5.27 6.12 1.89
N VAL A 147 5.16 4.80 2.08
CA VAL A 147 6.22 3.83 1.73
C VAL A 147 6.00 3.04 0.43
N THR A 148 4.75 2.94 -0.06
CA THR A 148 4.43 2.15 -1.28
C THR A 148 3.83 2.95 -2.44
N GLY A 149 3.38 4.18 -2.18
CA GLY A 149 2.61 4.97 -3.12
C GLY A 149 3.45 5.66 -4.18
N TYR A 150 2.93 5.66 -5.41
CA TYR A 150 3.50 6.32 -6.58
C TYR A 150 2.58 7.44 -7.06
N VAL A 151 3.15 8.64 -7.19
CA VAL A 151 2.49 9.85 -7.66
C VAL A 151 3.27 10.44 -8.83
N ARG A 152 2.77 10.23 -10.05
CA ARG A 152 3.36 10.78 -11.27
C ARG A 152 2.31 10.95 -12.36
N ALA A 153 2.48 11.97 -13.21
CA ALA A 153 1.54 12.30 -14.28
C ALA A 153 1.35 11.17 -15.31
N SER A 154 2.39 10.37 -15.55
CA SER A 154 2.32 9.23 -16.48
C SER A 154 1.41 8.08 -16.00
N ASN A 155 0.89 8.15 -14.78
CA ASN A 155 -0.10 7.19 -14.27
C ASN A 155 -1.54 7.52 -14.67
N SER A 156 -1.77 8.57 -15.46
CA SER A 156 -3.08 8.88 -16.01
C SER A 156 -3.75 7.67 -16.67
N GLN A 157 -5.08 7.63 -16.68
CA GLN A 157 -5.79 6.61 -17.44
C GLN A 157 -5.44 6.76 -18.92
N PHE A 158 -5.16 5.64 -19.59
CA PHE A 158 -4.65 5.66 -20.96
C PHE A 158 -5.54 6.51 -21.88
N GLY A 159 -4.93 7.51 -22.53
CA GLY A 159 -5.61 8.45 -23.41
C GLY A 159 -6.52 9.47 -22.71
N ARG A 160 -6.40 9.66 -21.40
CA ARG A 160 -7.27 10.56 -20.61
C ARG A 160 -6.47 11.43 -19.64
N GLU A 161 -6.10 12.61 -20.10
CA GLU A 161 -5.32 13.58 -19.32
C GLU A 161 -6.07 14.15 -18.10
N ASN A 162 -7.41 14.11 -18.11
CA ASN A 162 -8.24 14.55 -16.98
C ASN A 162 -8.61 13.40 -16.01
N GLN A 163 -7.91 12.28 -16.07
CA GLN A 163 -8.15 11.10 -15.23
C GLN A 163 -6.82 10.63 -14.62
N GLN A 164 -6.26 11.48 -13.76
CA GLN A 164 -5.02 11.23 -13.05
C GLN A 164 -5.23 10.21 -11.94
N ARG A 165 -4.26 9.31 -11.78
CA ARG A 165 -4.29 8.23 -10.78
C ARG A 165 -3.00 8.20 -9.98
N ILE A 166 -3.14 7.77 -8.74
CA ILE A 166 -2.04 7.24 -7.95
C ILE A 166 -2.10 5.72 -8.00
N TYR A 167 -1.01 5.06 -7.64
CA TYR A 167 -1.07 3.64 -7.35
C TYR A 167 -0.28 3.28 -6.10
N LEU A 168 -0.74 2.25 -5.42
CA LEU A 168 -0.06 1.59 -4.32
C LEU A 168 0.55 0.29 -4.81
N GLU A 169 1.81 0.05 -4.48
CA GLU A 169 2.44 -1.25 -4.73
C GLU A 169 2.16 -2.23 -3.59
N VAL A 170 1.97 -3.50 -3.95
CA VAL A 170 1.93 -4.64 -3.03
C VAL A 170 2.93 -5.68 -3.55
N ASP A 171 3.75 -6.26 -2.69
CA ASP A 171 4.71 -7.30 -3.10
C ASP A 171 4.00 -8.44 -3.84
N HIS A 172 4.62 -8.96 -4.90
CA HIS A 172 4.07 -10.05 -5.73
C HIS A 172 3.66 -11.30 -4.94
N ARG A 173 4.31 -11.56 -3.80
CA ARG A 173 3.96 -12.71 -2.94
C ARG A 173 2.72 -12.46 -2.09
N ASN A 174 2.36 -11.20 -1.86
CA ASN A 174 1.33 -10.81 -0.91
C ASN A 174 -0.02 -10.53 -1.58
N TRP A 175 -0.60 -11.59 -2.15
CA TRP A 175 -1.87 -11.52 -2.89
C TRP A 175 -3.02 -11.03 -2.01
N PHE A 176 -3.08 -11.47 -0.76
CA PHE A 176 -4.21 -11.17 0.12
C PHE A 176 -4.17 -9.75 0.72
N LEU A 177 -3.00 -9.12 0.84
CA LEU A 177 -2.92 -7.70 1.19
C LEU A 177 -3.61 -6.81 0.12
N THR A 178 -3.62 -7.25 -1.14
CA THR A 178 -4.38 -6.56 -2.19
C THR A 178 -5.89 -6.61 -1.94
N LEU A 179 -6.42 -7.76 -1.46
CA LEU A 179 -7.81 -7.90 -1.03
C LEU A 179 -8.10 -7.04 0.21
N ASP A 180 -7.18 -7.02 1.18
CA ASP A 180 -7.30 -6.18 2.38
C ASP A 180 -7.44 -4.70 2.02
N LEU A 181 -6.55 -4.19 1.16
CA LEU A 181 -6.57 -2.81 0.71
C LEU A 181 -7.88 -2.48 -0.01
N TYR A 182 -8.33 -3.34 -0.94
CA TYR A 182 -9.60 -3.16 -1.64
C TYR A 182 -10.77 -3.00 -0.67
N LYS A 183 -10.84 -3.86 0.35
CA LYS A 183 -11.89 -3.80 1.39
C LYS A 183 -11.75 -2.55 2.27
N LEU A 184 -10.54 -2.18 2.66
CA LEU A 184 -10.29 -1.02 3.52
C LEU A 184 -10.65 0.29 2.80
N PHE A 185 -10.30 0.43 1.53
CA PHE A 185 -10.71 1.56 0.70
C PHE A 185 -12.24 1.69 0.62
N GLY A 186 -12.94 0.57 0.41
CA GLY A 186 -14.40 0.53 0.46
C GLY A 186 -14.98 1.03 1.79
N LYS A 187 -14.37 0.66 2.93
CA LYS A 187 -14.82 1.12 4.26
C LYS A 187 -14.66 2.63 4.47
N VAL A 188 -13.59 3.22 3.93
CA VAL A 188 -13.37 4.68 4.00
C VAL A 188 -14.10 5.46 2.91
N GLY A 189 -14.86 4.78 2.04
CA GLY A 189 -15.65 5.41 0.98
C GLY A 189 -14.83 5.83 -0.24
N ILE A 190 -13.69 5.18 -0.49
CA ILE A 190 -12.82 5.46 -1.63
C ILE A 190 -12.93 4.33 -2.64
N PHE A 191 -13.18 4.70 -3.90
CA PHE A 191 -13.28 3.76 -4.99
C PHE A 191 -11.91 3.35 -5.53
N VAL A 192 -11.65 2.05 -5.57
CA VAL A 192 -10.52 1.47 -6.31
C VAL A 192 -10.90 1.40 -7.80
N GLU A 193 -10.16 2.12 -8.63
CA GLU A 193 -10.44 2.22 -10.07
C GLU A 193 -10.12 0.92 -10.79
N SER A 194 -8.91 0.40 -10.56
CA SER A 194 -8.46 -0.86 -11.11
C SER A 194 -7.35 -1.47 -10.26
N ILE A 195 -7.14 -2.77 -10.42
CA ILE A 195 -6.00 -3.48 -9.83
C ILE A 195 -5.26 -4.21 -10.95
N ASP A 196 -3.98 -3.87 -11.13
CA ASP A 196 -3.09 -4.67 -11.96
C ASP A 196 -2.41 -5.71 -11.06
N PHE A 197 -2.95 -6.93 -11.01
CA PHE A 197 -2.26 -8.00 -10.32
C PHE A 197 -0.96 -8.35 -11.05
N GLY A 198 0.10 -8.74 -10.32
CA GLY A 198 1.23 -9.48 -10.85
C GLY A 198 0.83 -10.88 -11.34
N HIS A 199 -0.06 -10.94 -12.33
CA HIS A 199 -0.59 -12.14 -12.94
C HIS A 199 -0.51 -12.00 -14.48
N PRO A 200 -0.28 -13.08 -15.24
CA PRO A 200 -0.10 -13.01 -16.70
C PRO A 200 -1.20 -12.24 -17.43
N ASN A 201 -2.48 -12.45 -17.08
CA ASN A 201 -3.62 -11.76 -17.70
C ASN A 201 -3.69 -10.24 -17.46
N PHE A 202 -2.84 -9.68 -16.60
CA PHE A 202 -2.88 -8.25 -16.26
C PHE A 202 -1.61 -7.53 -16.73
N ARG A 203 -0.44 -8.13 -16.52
CA ARG A 203 0.84 -7.47 -16.84
C ARG A 203 1.32 -7.72 -18.27
N ASP A 204 0.95 -8.84 -18.87
CA ASP A 204 1.29 -9.18 -20.26
C ASP A 204 0.22 -10.10 -20.88
N PRO A 205 -1.03 -9.63 -21.05
CA PRO A 205 -2.14 -10.49 -21.47
C PRO A 205 -1.94 -11.16 -22.83
N ASN A 206 -1.12 -10.59 -23.71
CA ASN A 206 -0.85 -11.11 -25.05
C ASN A 206 0.48 -11.86 -25.15
N PHE A 207 1.15 -12.13 -24.02
CA PHE A 207 2.44 -12.82 -23.94
C PHE A 207 3.48 -12.28 -24.94
N LYS A 208 3.66 -10.95 -24.96
CA LYS A 208 4.58 -10.28 -25.89
C LYS A 208 5.99 -10.11 -25.31
N LYS A 209 6.17 -10.40 -24.02
CA LYS A 209 7.43 -10.21 -23.29
C LYS A 209 8.01 -11.55 -22.86
N ALA A 210 9.21 -11.51 -22.29
CA ALA A 210 9.89 -12.70 -21.80
C ALA A 210 9.10 -13.40 -20.68
N ALA A 211 9.21 -14.72 -20.62
CA ALA A 211 8.58 -15.53 -19.58
C ALA A 211 8.92 -15.02 -18.17
N GLY A 212 7.91 -14.92 -17.32
CA GLY A 212 8.01 -14.40 -15.97
C GLY A 212 8.01 -12.87 -15.88
N PHE A 213 7.93 -12.11 -16.98
CA PHE A 213 7.84 -10.64 -16.94
C PHE A 213 6.64 -10.15 -16.12
N TRP A 214 5.55 -10.94 -16.09
CA TRP A 214 4.33 -10.61 -15.38
C TRP A 214 4.45 -10.67 -13.86
N ALA A 215 5.45 -11.38 -13.33
CA ALA A 215 5.66 -11.62 -11.89
C ALA A 215 6.24 -10.38 -11.19
N LYS A 216 5.48 -9.30 -11.26
CA LYS A 216 5.78 -7.98 -10.68
C LYS A 216 4.89 -7.72 -9.49
N GLU A 217 5.15 -6.63 -8.78
CA GLU A 217 4.25 -6.11 -7.75
C GLU A 217 2.78 -6.03 -8.24
N HIS A 218 1.81 -6.13 -7.34
CA HIS A 218 0.45 -5.74 -7.65
C HIS A 218 0.33 -4.22 -7.55
N GLN A 219 -0.54 -3.62 -8.35
CA GLN A 219 -0.78 -2.17 -8.30
C GLN A 219 -2.27 -1.89 -8.07
N VAL A 220 -2.60 -1.30 -6.92
CA VAL A 220 -3.94 -0.82 -6.61
C VAL A 220 -4.04 0.64 -7.06
N LYS A 221 -4.88 0.93 -8.06
CA LYS A 221 -4.98 2.24 -8.70
C LYS A 221 -6.21 2.99 -8.25
N ILE A 222 -6.04 4.26 -7.89
CA ILE A 222 -7.08 5.13 -7.35
C ILE A 222 -6.95 6.49 -8.02
N PHE A 223 -8.07 7.14 -8.33
CA PHE A 223 -8.02 8.50 -8.86
C PHE A 223 -7.47 9.47 -7.81
N ALA A 224 -6.62 10.40 -8.24
CA ALA A 224 -5.90 11.29 -7.32
C ALA A 224 -6.86 12.15 -6.46
N ASN A 225 -7.96 12.65 -7.05
CA ASN A 225 -8.99 13.37 -6.32
C ASN A 225 -9.70 12.52 -5.24
N GLN A 226 -9.91 11.23 -5.49
CA GLN A 226 -10.51 10.31 -4.52
C GLN A 226 -9.56 9.98 -3.36
N PHE A 227 -8.25 9.95 -3.63
CA PHE A 227 -7.23 9.65 -2.62
C PHE A 227 -6.84 10.88 -1.78
N LEU A 228 -7.08 12.09 -2.28
CA LEU A 228 -6.70 13.35 -1.62
C LEU A 228 -7.13 13.48 -0.14
N PRO A 229 -8.33 13.01 0.29
CA PRO A 229 -8.72 13.02 1.70
C PRO A 229 -7.85 12.15 2.62
N ILE A 230 -7.15 11.15 2.08
CA ILE A 230 -6.12 10.41 2.82
C ILE A 230 -4.82 11.20 2.79
N GLY A 231 -4.34 11.57 1.60
CA GLY A 231 -3.11 12.36 1.46
C GLY A 231 -1.83 11.61 1.85
N SER A 232 -0.78 12.37 2.12
CA SER A 232 0.58 11.92 2.45
C SER A 232 1.24 12.85 3.45
N TYR A 233 2.11 12.32 4.31
CA TYR A 233 2.98 13.15 5.16
C TYR A 233 4.32 13.46 4.52
N LEU A 234 4.67 12.75 3.45
CA LEU A 234 5.79 13.14 2.60
C LEU A 234 5.39 14.35 1.75
N LYS A 235 6.04 15.50 2.01
CA LYS A 235 5.67 16.80 1.41
C LYS A 235 5.60 16.74 -0.11
N HIS A 236 6.64 16.19 -0.75
CA HIS A 236 6.70 16.07 -2.20
C HIS A 236 5.55 15.22 -2.78
N LYS A 237 5.20 14.10 -2.13
CA LYS A 237 4.08 13.27 -2.58
C LYS A 237 2.75 14.00 -2.44
N GLN A 238 2.56 14.71 -1.33
CA GLN A 238 1.33 15.46 -1.08
C GLN A 238 1.14 16.58 -2.11
N GLU A 239 2.19 17.32 -2.44
CA GLU A 239 2.12 18.39 -3.43
C GLU A 239 1.79 17.86 -4.83
N VAL A 240 2.44 16.78 -5.27
CA VAL A 240 2.12 16.15 -6.56
C VAL A 240 0.69 15.57 -6.56
N LEU A 241 0.25 14.95 -5.47
CA LEU A 241 -1.12 14.45 -5.33
C LEU A 241 -2.15 15.57 -5.49
N ILE A 242 -1.93 16.72 -4.86
CA ILE A 242 -2.80 17.90 -4.99
C ILE A 242 -2.88 18.36 -6.45
N ASP A 243 -1.75 18.43 -7.15
CA ASP A 243 -1.71 18.86 -8.55
C ASP A 243 -2.42 17.87 -9.47
N LEU A 244 -2.18 16.56 -9.29
CA LEU A 244 -2.90 15.52 -10.03
C LEU A 244 -4.42 15.58 -9.77
N ALA A 245 -4.82 15.76 -8.51
CA ALA A 245 -6.23 15.86 -8.12
C ALA A 245 -6.94 17.06 -8.79
N LYS A 246 -6.26 18.20 -8.94
CA LYS A 246 -6.81 19.38 -9.65
C LYS A 246 -7.05 19.11 -11.13
N MET A 247 -6.26 18.23 -11.75
CA MET A 247 -6.43 17.85 -13.16
C MET A 247 -7.59 16.87 -13.37
N ASN A 248 -8.05 16.17 -12.32
CA ASN A 248 -9.17 15.25 -12.43
C ASN A 248 -10.47 16.00 -12.73
N LYS A 249 -11.29 15.45 -13.63
CA LYS A 249 -12.66 15.93 -13.84
C LYS A 249 -13.46 15.83 -12.52
N ALA A 250 -14.23 16.87 -12.19
CA ALA A 250 -15.16 16.83 -11.06
C ALA A 250 -16.12 15.63 -11.14
N GLY A 251 -16.42 15.01 -10.00
CA GLY A 251 -17.28 13.81 -9.94
C GLY A 251 -16.60 12.50 -10.34
N LEU A 252 -15.31 12.52 -10.74
CA LEU A 252 -14.62 11.32 -11.16
C LEU A 252 -14.32 10.41 -9.94
N GLY A 253 -14.98 9.25 -9.91
CA GLY A 253 -14.80 8.25 -8.87
C GLY A 253 -15.92 8.22 -7.82
N ASP A 254 -16.80 9.22 -7.80
CA ASP A 254 -17.86 9.37 -6.79
C ASP A 254 -18.93 8.27 -6.88
N ASN A 255 -19.17 7.72 -8.08
CA ASN A 255 -20.19 6.68 -8.31
C ASN A 255 -19.62 5.26 -8.18
N ALA A 256 -19.04 4.96 -7.01
CA ALA A 256 -18.41 3.68 -6.70
C ALA A 256 -19.35 2.46 -6.81
N GLY A 257 -20.65 2.65 -6.59
CA GLY A 257 -21.64 1.57 -6.47
C GLY A 257 -22.38 1.17 -7.76
N GLU A 258 -22.29 1.95 -8.84
CA GLU A 258 -23.21 1.81 -10.00
C GLU A 258 -22.51 1.48 -11.33
N LYS A 259 -21.17 1.47 -11.37
CA LYS A 259 -20.46 1.21 -12.63
C LYS A 259 -20.40 -0.27 -12.94
N GLN A 260 -21.25 -0.71 -13.87
CA GLN A 260 -21.02 -1.94 -14.62
C GLN A 260 -19.76 -1.76 -15.48
N PHE A 261 -18.70 -2.50 -15.15
CA PHE A 261 -17.50 -2.53 -15.97
C PHE A 261 -17.77 -3.32 -17.25
N ARG A 262 -17.37 -2.77 -18.40
CA ARG A 262 -17.34 -3.54 -19.64
C ARG A 262 -16.20 -4.53 -19.58
N ILE A 263 -16.50 -5.79 -19.26
CA ILE A 263 -15.54 -6.89 -19.29
C ILE A 263 -15.18 -7.16 -20.75
N ARG A 264 -13.89 -7.17 -21.05
CA ARG A 264 -13.36 -7.57 -22.35
C ARG A 264 -12.67 -8.91 -22.18
N GLU A 265 -12.93 -9.82 -23.10
CA GLU A 265 -12.23 -11.10 -23.17
C GLU A 265 -10.75 -10.84 -23.46
N LYS A 266 -9.87 -11.51 -22.71
CA LYS A 266 -8.42 -11.43 -22.87
C LYS A 266 -7.91 -12.70 -23.53
N ALA A 267 -6.79 -12.57 -24.25
CA ALA A 267 -6.09 -13.73 -24.77
C ALA A 267 -5.62 -14.63 -23.62
N GLN A 268 -5.67 -15.95 -23.85
CA GLN A 268 -5.04 -16.91 -22.93
C GLN A 268 -3.54 -16.70 -22.93
N ASN A 269 -2.96 -16.73 -21.74
CA ASN A 269 -1.52 -16.62 -21.57
C ASN A 269 -0.94 -17.97 -21.12
N PRO A 270 0.09 -18.52 -21.80
CA PRO A 270 0.66 -19.82 -21.45
C PRO A 270 1.23 -19.89 -20.02
N GLU A 271 1.57 -18.75 -19.42
CA GLU A 271 2.08 -18.68 -18.05
C GLU A 271 0.99 -18.65 -16.97
N GLU A 272 -0.29 -18.82 -17.31
CA GLU A 272 -1.37 -19.07 -16.33
C GLU A 272 -1.09 -20.32 -15.47
N ASN A 273 -0.28 -21.27 -15.95
CA ASN A 273 0.15 -22.45 -15.21
C ASN A 273 1.55 -22.32 -14.56
N SER A 274 2.11 -21.11 -14.51
CA SER A 274 3.47 -20.92 -14.03
C SER A 274 3.66 -21.34 -12.58
N LYS A 275 4.83 -21.91 -12.26
CA LYS A 275 5.24 -22.27 -10.90
C LYS A 275 5.39 -21.05 -9.97
N LYS A 276 5.48 -19.84 -10.54
CA LYS A 276 5.54 -18.58 -9.78
C LYS A 276 4.18 -18.16 -9.22
N LEU A 277 3.09 -18.77 -9.66
CA LEU A 277 1.75 -18.54 -9.10
C LEU A 277 1.52 -19.46 -7.89
N PRO A 278 0.76 -19.00 -6.88
CA PRO A 278 0.20 -19.88 -5.86
C PRO A 278 -0.70 -20.95 -6.48
N ASP A 279 -0.77 -22.12 -5.85
CA ASP A 279 -1.52 -23.27 -6.38
C ASP A 279 -3.01 -22.95 -6.65
N PHE A 280 -3.63 -22.14 -5.80
CA PHE A 280 -5.04 -21.75 -5.95
C PHE A 280 -5.30 -20.78 -7.13
N LEU A 281 -4.25 -20.24 -7.77
CA LEU A 281 -4.31 -19.39 -8.97
C LEU A 281 -3.80 -20.08 -10.24
N LYS A 282 -3.08 -21.20 -10.14
CA LYS A 282 -2.57 -21.90 -11.33
C LYS A 282 -3.71 -22.37 -12.23
N GLY A 283 -3.55 -22.14 -13.53
CA GLY A 283 -4.49 -22.50 -14.59
C GLY A 283 -5.76 -21.64 -14.62
N LYS A 284 -5.84 -20.57 -13.82
CA LYS A 284 -7.00 -19.69 -13.79
C LYS A 284 -6.81 -18.49 -14.70
N HIS A 285 -7.85 -18.22 -15.49
CA HIS A 285 -7.91 -17.09 -16.39
C HIS A 285 -8.80 -15.98 -15.81
N PHE A 286 -8.37 -14.73 -15.97
CA PHE A 286 -9.09 -13.56 -15.44
C PHE A 286 -9.23 -12.43 -16.46
N ASN A 287 -10.47 -12.14 -16.83
CA ASN A 287 -10.82 -11.03 -17.71
C ASN A 287 -10.86 -9.71 -16.95
N HIS A 288 -11.21 -9.74 -15.66
CA HIS A 288 -11.31 -8.55 -14.81
C HIS A 288 -10.70 -8.77 -13.42
N TYR A 289 -10.24 -7.70 -12.79
CA TYR A 289 -9.58 -7.79 -11.48
C TYR A 289 -10.53 -8.27 -10.37
N SER A 290 -11.83 -7.99 -10.51
CA SER A 290 -12.86 -8.44 -9.55
C SER A 290 -13.03 -9.96 -9.52
N GLU A 291 -12.79 -10.65 -10.64
CA GLU A 291 -12.81 -12.12 -10.69
C GLU A 291 -11.69 -12.70 -9.82
N LEU A 292 -10.50 -12.11 -9.89
CA LEU A 292 -9.36 -12.52 -9.07
C LEU A 292 -9.59 -12.18 -7.59
N LEU A 293 -10.14 -11.00 -7.27
CA LEU A 293 -10.56 -10.66 -5.91
C LEU A 293 -11.56 -11.68 -5.34
N THR A 294 -12.51 -12.15 -6.15
CA THR A 294 -13.47 -13.19 -5.75
C THR A 294 -12.77 -14.52 -5.43
N ILE A 295 -11.75 -14.89 -6.21
CA ILE A 295 -10.94 -16.08 -5.90
C ILE A 295 -10.16 -15.88 -4.61
N LEU A 296 -9.54 -14.72 -4.39
CA LEU A 296 -8.84 -14.42 -3.14
C LEU A 296 -9.79 -14.52 -1.95
N GLU A 297 -10.98 -13.93 -2.04
CA GLU A 297 -11.98 -13.98 -0.96
C GLU A 297 -12.41 -15.41 -0.62
N LYS A 298 -12.61 -16.27 -1.63
CA LYS A 298 -12.94 -17.69 -1.42
C LYS A 298 -11.81 -18.48 -0.75
N ASN A 299 -10.56 -18.00 -0.84
CA ASN A 299 -9.38 -18.67 -0.30
C ASN A 299 -8.79 -17.90 0.89
N ASP A 300 -9.45 -16.86 1.41
CA ASP A 300 -8.96 -16.08 2.53
C ASP A 300 -9.30 -16.78 3.86
N ASN A 301 -8.38 -17.63 4.30
CA ASN A 301 -8.49 -18.36 5.57
C ASN A 301 -8.30 -17.46 6.79
N ILE A 302 -7.87 -16.20 6.59
CA ILE A 302 -7.68 -15.20 7.63
C ILE A 302 -8.73 -14.13 7.36
N LYS A 303 -9.99 -14.39 7.70
CA LYS A 303 -11.06 -13.39 7.59
C LYS A 303 -10.78 -12.20 8.53
N ALA A 304 -9.91 -11.28 8.12
CA ALA A 304 -9.46 -10.13 8.90
C ALA A 304 -10.57 -9.07 9.10
N TYR A 305 -11.74 -9.28 8.50
CA TYR A 305 -12.74 -8.24 8.26
C TYR A 305 -14.04 -8.38 9.07
N GLU A 306 -14.24 -9.54 9.74
CA GLU A 306 -15.40 -9.85 10.59
C GLU A 306 -15.16 -9.44 12.06
#